data_AF-A0A3B0WW91-F1
#
_entry.id   AF-A0A3B0WW91-F1
#
_cell.length_a   1.000
_cell.length_b   1.000
_cell.length_c   1.000
_cell.angle_alpha   90.00
_cell.angle_beta   90.00
_cell.angle_gamma   90.00
#
_symmetry.space_group_name_H-M   'P 1'
#
loop_
_entity.id
_entity.type
_entity.pdbx_description
1 polymer ?
#
loop_
_entity_poly.entity_id
_entity_poly.type
_entity_poly.pdbx_seq_one_letter_code
_entity_poly.pdbx_strand_id
1 'polypeptide(L)'
;MTDINLEDDDWVSKTQRKKECDDVLALGEKMITLNKEELAQINMDDELRSALEEAQRIKSNSALKRQKHFIAKIMRGLQDDTLAEQVERILHKDDIYNAQFKRMEKWRDSIIESGDNGINDFLETYPLADRHHLRQLVRNAIKEKKNNKPPAAYRQIFKYIREVIDESFTSSENDY
;
A
#
# COMPACT_ATOMS: atom_id res chain seq x y z
N MET A 1 -35.62 -38.37 -22.45
CA MET A 1 -34.36 -38.91 -21.93
C MET A 1 -33.34 -37.80 -22.08
N THR A 2 -32.67 -37.42 -21.00
CA THR A 2 -32.05 -36.12 -20.80
C THR A 2 -30.65 -36.05 -21.42
N ASP A 3 -30.52 -35.47 -22.61
CA ASP A 3 -29.23 -35.15 -23.24
C ASP A 3 -28.88 -33.68 -23.00
N ILE A 4 -28.58 -33.32 -21.75
CA ILE A 4 -28.13 -31.96 -21.36
C ILE A 4 -27.02 -32.12 -20.30
N ASN A 5 -25.89 -31.41 -20.46
CA ASN A 5 -24.82 -31.15 -19.47
C ASN A 5 -23.57 -32.06 -19.36
N LEU A 6 -22.95 -32.55 -20.44
CA LEU A 6 -21.58 -33.10 -20.36
C LEU A 6 -20.50 -32.15 -20.92
N GLU A 7 -20.76 -31.48 -22.05
CA GLU A 7 -19.78 -30.55 -22.64
C GLU A 7 -19.71 -29.20 -21.89
N ASP A 8 -20.83 -28.72 -21.37
CA ASP A 8 -20.89 -27.48 -20.58
C ASP A 8 -20.19 -27.63 -19.22
N ASP A 9 -20.29 -28.79 -18.58
CA ASP A 9 -19.62 -29.09 -17.29
C ASP A 9 -18.09 -29.17 -17.45
N ASP A 10 -17.62 -29.83 -18.53
CA ASP A 10 -16.20 -29.88 -18.89
C ASP A 10 -15.61 -28.51 -19.23
N TRP A 11 -16.39 -27.63 -19.87
CA TRP A 11 -15.97 -26.26 -20.21
C TRP A 11 -15.86 -25.37 -18.97
N VAL A 12 -16.83 -25.44 -18.06
CA VAL A 12 -16.82 -24.72 -16.78
C VAL A 12 -15.62 -25.18 -15.93
N SER A 13 -15.36 -26.49 -15.86
CA SER A 13 -14.24 -27.07 -15.11
C SER A 13 -12.86 -26.61 -15.61
N LYS A 14 -12.62 -26.60 -16.93
CA LYS A 14 -11.36 -26.09 -17.52
C LYS A 14 -11.16 -24.60 -17.27
N THR A 15 -12.23 -23.81 -17.34
CA THR A 15 -12.19 -22.36 -17.12
C THR A 15 -11.88 -22.03 -15.66
N GLN A 16 -12.51 -22.75 -14.73
CA GLN A 16 -12.29 -22.58 -13.28
C GLN A 16 -10.85 -22.94 -12.88
N ARG A 17 -10.33 -24.07 -13.37
CA ARG A 17 -8.96 -24.50 -13.07
C ARG A 17 -7.90 -23.53 -13.60
N LYS A 18 -8.16 -22.90 -14.75
CA LYS A 18 -7.30 -21.85 -15.29
C LYS A 18 -7.30 -20.63 -14.36
N LYS A 19 -8.48 -20.19 -13.93
CA LYS A 19 -8.64 -19.06 -13.01
C LYS A 19 -7.89 -19.29 -11.70
N GLU A 20 -8.04 -20.47 -11.08
CA GLU A 20 -7.31 -20.85 -9.86
C GLU A 20 -5.79 -20.78 -10.06
N CYS A 21 -5.29 -21.21 -11.22
CA CYS A 21 -3.86 -21.09 -11.53
C CYS A 21 -3.39 -19.64 -11.65
N ASP A 22 -4.21 -18.79 -12.29
CA ASP A 22 -3.91 -17.37 -12.47
C ASP A 22 -3.97 -16.63 -11.12
N ASP A 23 -4.93 -16.97 -10.26
CA ASP A 23 -5.12 -16.38 -8.92
C ASP A 23 -3.94 -16.71 -8.00
N VAL A 24 -3.48 -17.97 -7.98
CA VAL A 24 -2.30 -18.37 -7.19
C VAL A 24 -1.02 -17.72 -7.71
N LEU A 25 -0.87 -17.61 -9.04
CA LEU A 25 0.27 -16.91 -9.61
C LEU A 25 0.26 -15.42 -9.22
N ALA A 26 -0.90 -14.76 -9.31
CA ALA A 26 -1.06 -13.37 -8.91
C ALA A 26 -0.77 -13.16 -7.42
N LEU A 27 -1.19 -14.07 -6.55
CA LEU A 27 -0.86 -14.03 -5.13
C LEU A 27 0.65 -14.13 -4.90
N GLY A 28 1.33 -15.07 -5.57
CA GLY A 28 2.78 -15.19 -5.50
C GLY A 28 3.51 -13.93 -6.00
N GLU A 29 3.00 -13.29 -7.06
CA GLU A 29 3.53 -12.02 -7.55
C GLU A 29 3.38 -10.89 -6.53
N LYS A 30 2.23 -10.79 -5.86
CA LYS A 30 2.00 -9.83 -4.78
C LYS A 30 3.00 -10.06 -3.63
N MET A 31 3.18 -11.30 -3.19
CA MET A 31 4.11 -11.63 -2.10
C MET A 31 5.56 -11.23 -2.41
N ILE A 32 6.01 -11.35 -3.67
CA ILE A 32 7.38 -10.93 -4.06
C ILE A 32 7.59 -9.42 -3.87
N THR A 33 6.53 -8.62 -3.96
CA THR A 33 6.62 -7.15 -3.77
C THR A 33 6.72 -6.73 -2.32
N LEU A 34 6.38 -7.63 -1.39
CA LEU A 34 6.41 -7.35 0.05
C LEU A 34 7.85 -7.23 0.55
N ASN A 35 8.09 -6.32 1.48
CA ASN A 35 9.37 -6.17 2.14
C ASN A 35 9.60 -7.28 3.19
N LYS A 36 10.82 -7.33 3.76
CA LYS A 36 11.21 -8.37 4.72
C LYS A 36 10.35 -8.37 6.00
N GLU A 37 9.93 -7.21 6.48
CA GLU A 37 9.11 -7.08 7.69
C GLU A 37 7.67 -7.52 7.43
N GLU A 38 7.12 -7.19 6.26
CA GLU A 38 5.80 -7.65 5.81
C GLU A 38 5.77 -9.18 5.63
N LEU A 39 6.78 -9.76 4.97
CA LEU A 39 6.92 -11.21 4.81
C LEU A 39 7.11 -11.95 6.14
N ALA A 40 7.64 -11.29 7.17
CA ALA A 40 7.79 -11.87 8.50
C ALA A 40 6.45 -11.97 9.26
N GLN A 41 5.44 -11.17 8.87
CA GLN A 41 4.10 -11.23 9.47
C GLN A 41 3.24 -12.36 8.90
N ILE A 42 3.63 -12.92 7.76
CA ILE A 42 2.89 -13.99 7.09
C ILE A 42 3.39 -15.34 7.59
N ASN A 43 2.46 -16.17 8.05
CA ASN A 43 2.72 -17.55 8.39
C ASN A 43 2.89 -18.38 7.11
N MET A 44 4.11 -18.87 6.87
CA MET A 44 4.45 -19.71 5.73
C MET A 44 5.61 -20.63 6.08
N ASP A 45 5.75 -21.72 5.33
CA ASP A 45 6.88 -22.64 5.47
C ASP A 45 8.20 -22.04 4.96
N ASP A 46 9.31 -22.68 5.34
CA ASP A 46 10.66 -22.25 4.97
C ASP A 46 10.90 -22.36 3.46
N GLU A 47 10.23 -23.30 2.79
CA GLU A 47 10.36 -23.50 1.34
C GLU A 47 9.79 -22.31 0.57
N LEU A 48 8.56 -21.88 0.88
CA LEU A 48 7.93 -20.70 0.28
C LEU A 48 8.72 -19.44 0.61
N ARG A 49 9.18 -19.29 1.87
CA ARG A 49 9.99 -18.14 2.28
C ARG A 49 11.29 -18.04 1.48
N SER A 50 12.04 -19.12 1.37
CA SER A 50 13.28 -19.15 0.59
C SER A 50 13.04 -18.86 -0.89
N ALA A 51 11.96 -19.40 -1.47
CA ALA A 51 11.61 -19.17 -2.87
C ALA A 51 11.30 -17.69 -3.16
N LEU A 52 10.62 -17.00 -2.23
CA LEU A 52 10.33 -15.57 -2.30
C LEU A 52 11.59 -14.71 -2.19
N GLU A 53 12.46 -14.99 -1.22
CA GLU A 53 13.74 -14.28 -1.06
C GLU A 53 14.67 -14.46 -2.26
N GLU A 54 14.65 -15.63 -2.89
CA GLU A 54 15.36 -15.85 -4.15
C GLU A 54 14.74 -15.01 -5.29
N ALA A 55 13.41 -15.00 -5.42
CA ALA A 55 12.72 -14.20 -6.44
C ALA A 55 13.09 -12.71 -6.34
N GLN A 56 13.17 -12.17 -5.12
CA GLN A 56 13.54 -10.76 -4.88
C GLN A 56 14.99 -10.43 -5.29
N ARG A 57 15.89 -11.42 -5.36
CA ARG A 57 17.29 -11.24 -5.77
C ARG A 57 17.52 -11.40 -7.27
N ILE A 58 16.60 -12.06 -7.98
CA ILE A 58 16.73 -12.33 -9.41
C ILE A 58 16.55 -11.04 -10.23
N LYS A 59 17.54 -10.71 -11.05
CA LYS A 59 17.49 -9.56 -11.98
C LYS A 59 17.01 -9.91 -13.40
N SER A 60 17.08 -11.19 -13.79
CA SER A 60 16.70 -11.63 -15.14
C SER A 60 15.21 -11.92 -15.22
N ASN A 61 14.50 -11.26 -16.14
CA ASN A 61 13.06 -11.46 -16.35
C ASN A 61 12.70 -12.93 -16.63
N SER A 62 13.54 -13.65 -17.38
CA SER A 62 13.30 -15.06 -17.70
C SER A 62 13.48 -16.00 -16.51
N ALA A 63 14.40 -15.68 -15.59
CA ALA A 63 14.60 -16.43 -14.36
C ALA A 63 13.51 -16.09 -13.34
N LEU A 64 13.14 -14.80 -13.24
CA LEU A 64 12.06 -14.35 -12.35
C LEU A 64 10.72 -14.98 -12.74
N LYS A 65 10.40 -15.04 -14.04
CA LYS A 65 9.19 -15.71 -14.51
C LYS A 65 9.17 -17.19 -14.09
N ARG A 66 10.29 -17.90 -14.21
CA ARG A 66 10.40 -19.30 -13.78
C ARG A 66 10.22 -19.43 -12.26
N GLN A 67 10.83 -18.54 -11.49
CA GLN A 67 10.69 -18.52 -10.04
C GLN A 67 9.26 -18.25 -9.59
N LYS A 68 8.55 -17.32 -10.23
CA LYS A 68 7.12 -17.06 -9.98
C LYS A 68 6.26 -18.31 -10.19
N HIS A 69 6.51 -19.07 -11.26
CA HIS A 69 5.80 -20.33 -11.50
C HIS A 69 6.15 -21.42 -10.47
N PHE A 70 7.39 -21.45 -9.99
CA PHE A 70 7.81 -22.35 -8.92
C PHE A 70 7.11 -22.02 -7.60
N ILE A 71 7.07 -20.74 -7.21
CA ILE A 71 6.31 -20.23 -6.06
C ILE A 71 4.83 -20.63 -6.18
N ALA A 72 4.21 -20.39 -7.34
CA ALA A 72 2.82 -20.78 -7.58
C ALA A 72 2.60 -22.31 -7.49
N LYS A 73 3.61 -23.12 -7.80
CA LYS A 73 3.56 -24.58 -7.60
C LYS A 73 3.58 -24.93 -6.11
N ILE A 74 4.46 -24.31 -5.31
CA ILE A 74 4.52 -24.51 -3.85
C ILE A 74 3.17 -24.15 -3.22
N MET A 75 2.65 -22.95 -3.52
CA MET A 75 1.40 -22.45 -2.95
C MET A 75 0.19 -23.32 -3.29
N ARG A 76 0.11 -23.87 -4.52
CA ARG A 76 -0.94 -24.85 -4.87
C ARG A 76 -0.86 -26.15 -4.08
N GLY A 77 0.34 -26.54 -3.66
CA GLY A 77 0.54 -27.72 -2.81
C GLY A 77 0.05 -27.51 -1.38
N LEU A 78 0.09 -26.27 -0.90
CA LEU A 78 -0.34 -25.90 0.46
C LEU A 78 -1.87 -25.84 0.62
N GLN A 79 -2.60 -25.44 -0.43
CA GLN A 79 -4.07 -25.23 -0.39
C GLN A 79 -4.53 -24.42 0.84
N ASP A 80 -3.78 -23.37 1.18
CA ASP A 80 -4.01 -22.58 2.38
C ASP A 80 -4.68 -21.24 2.03
N ASP A 81 -6.01 -21.19 2.19
CA ASP A 81 -6.79 -19.97 1.97
C ASP A 81 -6.42 -18.86 2.96
N THR A 82 -5.87 -19.21 4.14
CA THR A 82 -5.46 -18.22 5.16
C THR A 82 -4.24 -17.42 4.71
N LEU A 83 -3.42 -17.97 3.81
CA LEU A 83 -2.27 -17.27 3.24
C LEU A 83 -2.71 -16.07 2.41
N ALA A 84 -3.76 -16.25 1.59
CA ALA A 84 -4.31 -15.19 0.76
C ALA A 84 -4.86 -14.04 1.61
N GLU A 85 -5.61 -14.36 2.66
CA GLU A 85 -6.18 -13.38 3.59
C GLU A 85 -5.10 -12.59 4.35
N GLN A 86 -4.01 -13.25 4.76
CA GLN A 86 -2.88 -12.59 5.43
C GLN A 86 -2.19 -11.59 4.50
N VAL A 87 -1.93 -11.99 3.25
CA VAL A 87 -1.31 -11.12 2.24
C VAL A 87 -2.22 -9.93 1.93
N GLU A 88 -3.53 -10.17 1.73
CA GLU A 88 -4.49 -9.12 1.45
C GLU A 88 -4.57 -8.11 2.59
N ARG A 89 -4.59 -8.58 3.85
CA ARG A 89 -4.61 -7.71 5.03
C ARG A 89 -3.39 -6.78 5.09
N ILE A 90 -2.21 -7.25 4.71
CA ILE A 90 -0.99 -6.44 4.68
C ILE A 90 -1.10 -5.38 3.58
N LEU A 91 -1.39 -5.80 2.35
CA LEU A 91 -1.52 -4.89 1.20
C LEU A 91 -2.58 -3.82 1.43
N HIS A 92 -3.72 -4.19 2.02
CA HIS A 92 -4.80 -3.26 2.28
C HIS A 92 -4.42 -2.21 3.33
N LYS A 93 -3.57 -2.55 4.31
CA LYS A 93 -3.01 -1.57 5.26
C LYS A 93 -2.06 -0.61 4.54
N ASP A 94 -1.20 -1.12 3.66
CA ASP A 94 -0.27 -0.28 2.88
C ASP A 94 -1.01 0.66 1.95
N ASP A 95 -2.07 0.21 1.29
CA ASP A 95 -2.91 1.04 0.42
C ASP A 95 -3.58 2.18 1.20
N ILE A 96 -4.10 1.89 2.40
CA ILE A 96 -4.66 2.91 3.29
C ILE A 96 -3.57 3.91 3.69
N TYR A 97 -2.41 3.43 4.12
CA TYR A 97 -1.29 4.29 4.50
C TYR A 97 -0.82 5.17 3.32
N ASN A 98 -0.67 4.60 2.14
CA ASN A 98 -0.28 5.29 0.92
C ASN A 98 -1.32 6.33 0.48
N ALA A 99 -2.61 6.01 0.59
CA ALA A 99 -3.69 6.95 0.30
C ALA A 99 -3.68 8.13 1.28
N GLN A 100 -3.51 7.86 2.58
CA GLN A 100 -3.35 8.90 3.60
C GLN A 100 -2.10 9.75 3.34
N PHE A 101 -0.96 9.12 3.04
CA PHE A 101 0.28 9.81 2.69
C PHE A 101 0.08 10.77 1.51
N LYS A 102 -0.50 10.29 0.41
CA LYS A 102 -0.83 11.13 -0.76
C LYS A 102 -1.78 12.26 -0.42
N ARG A 103 -2.76 12.05 0.48
CA ARG A 103 -3.65 13.11 0.96
C ARG A 103 -2.88 14.17 1.74
N MET A 104 -1.95 13.77 2.61
CA MET A 104 -1.08 14.68 3.34
C MET A 104 -0.17 15.49 2.40
N GLU A 105 0.36 14.86 1.35
CA GLU A 105 1.14 15.55 0.32
C GLU A 105 0.33 16.61 -0.41
N LYS A 106 -0.90 16.28 -0.82
CA LYS A 106 -1.82 17.24 -1.44
C LYS A 106 -2.11 18.44 -0.54
N TRP A 107 -2.31 18.21 0.76
CA TRP A 107 -2.50 19.30 1.72
C TRP A 107 -1.28 20.19 1.83
N ARG A 108 -0.08 19.61 1.98
CA ARG A 108 1.18 20.36 2.03
C ARG A 108 1.34 21.23 0.79
N ASP A 109 1.16 20.64 -0.39
CA ASP A 109 1.37 21.34 -1.66
C ASP A 109 0.34 22.47 -1.82
N SER A 110 -0.94 22.22 -1.51
CA SER A 110 -2.00 23.26 -1.53
C SER A 110 -1.74 24.40 -0.54
N ILE A 111 -1.30 24.09 0.69
CA ILE A 111 -0.95 25.10 1.71
C ILE A 111 0.21 25.98 1.26
N ILE A 112 1.22 25.41 0.59
CA ILE A 112 2.38 26.16 0.10
C ILE A 112 2.00 27.02 -1.12
N GLU A 113 1.20 26.49 -2.04
CA GLU A 113 0.81 27.18 -3.28
C GLU A 113 -0.23 28.28 -3.03
N SER A 114 -1.24 28.00 -2.21
CA SER A 114 -2.38 28.90 -1.96
C SER A 114 -2.21 29.79 -0.74
N GLY A 115 -1.17 29.57 0.07
CA GLY A 115 -0.87 30.36 1.27
C GLY A 115 -2.03 30.37 2.27
N ASP A 116 -2.51 31.54 2.65
CA ASP A 116 -3.58 31.69 3.66
C ASP A 116 -4.88 30.97 3.28
N ASN A 117 -5.21 30.88 1.98
CA ASN A 117 -6.41 30.16 1.53
C ASN A 117 -6.26 28.65 1.76
N GLY A 118 -5.12 28.05 1.39
CA GLY A 118 -4.87 26.63 1.64
C GLY A 118 -4.79 26.30 3.14
N ILE A 119 -4.32 27.25 3.97
CA ILE A 119 -4.36 27.13 5.43
C ILE A 119 -5.81 27.18 5.94
N ASN A 120 -6.67 28.04 5.39
CA ASN A 120 -8.10 28.07 5.75
C ASN A 120 -8.78 26.74 5.43
N ASP A 121 -8.60 26.23 4.21
CA ASP A 121 -9.21 24.96 3.77
C ASP A 121 -8.77 23.79 4.69
N PHE A 122 -7.50 23.78 5.09
CA PHE A 122 -6.99 22.78 6.03
C PHE A 122 -7.64 22.91 7.42
N LEU A 123 -7.79 24.14 7.92
CA LEU A 123 -8.41 24.42 9.23
C LEU A 123 -9.91 24.12 9.25
N GLU A 124 -10.62 24.24 8.12
CA GLU A 124 -12.01 23.80 8.02
C GLU A 124 -12.15 22.29 8.25
N THR A 125 -11.16 21.51 7.78
CA THR A 125 -11.13 20.06 7.99
C THR A 125 -10.55 19.69 9.36
N TYR A 126 -9.55 20.43 9.85
CA TYR A 126 -8.86 20.18 11.10
C TYR A 126 -8.81 21.45 11.97
N PRO A 127 -9.90 21.76 12.70
CA PRO A 127 -10.05 23.03 13.44
C PRO A 127 -9.04 23.24 14.56
N LEU A 128 -8.44 22.16 15.06
CA LEU A 128 -7.44 22.20 16.14
C LEU A 128 -6.04 22.61 15.67
N ALA A 129 -5.80 22.73 14.36
CA ALA A 129 -4.50 23.11 13.86
C ALA A 129 -4.14 24.56 14.22
N ASP A 130 -2.88 24.80 14.61
CA ASP A 130 -2.30 26.12 14.79
C ASP A 130 -2.04 26.82 13.43
N ARG A 131 -2.91 27.78 13.13
CA ARG A 131 -2.82 28.69 11.97
C ARG A 131 -1.50 29.46 11.92
N HIS A 132 -1.02 29.98 13.05
CA HIS A 132 0.17 30.81 13.12
C HIS A 132 1.42 29.98 12.83
N HIS A 133 1.48 28.75 13.35
CA HIS A 133 2.55 27.82 13.07
C HIS A 133 2.63 27.46 11.57
N LEU A 134 1.49 27.10 10.95
CA LEU A 134 1.43 26.82 9.51
C LEU A 134 1.91 28.01 8.66
N ARG A 135 1.45 29.23 8.97
CA ARG A 135 1.91 30.44 8.26
C ARG A 135 3.42 30.66 8.38
N GLN A 136 4.01 30.35 9.53
CA GLN A 136 5.46 30.44 9.71
C GLN A 136 6.20 29.43 8.84
N LEU A 137 5.76 28.17 8.84
CA LEU A 137 6.35 27.12 8.03
C LEU A 137 6.26 27.41 6.53
N VAL A 138 5.10 27.89 6.04
CA VAL A 138 4.92 28.29 4.63
C VAL A 138 5.89 29.39 4.22
N ARG A 139 6.02 30.46 5.03
CA ARG A 139 6.99 31.53 4.75
C ARG A 139 8.42 31.01 4.68
N ASN A 140 8.79 30.08 5.58
CA ASN A 140 10.11 29.45 5.56
C ASN A 140 10.31 28.60 4.30
N ALA A 141 9.32 27.80 3.90
CA ALA A 141 9.40 26.97 2.69
C ALA A 141 9.55 27.82 1.41
N ILE A 142 8.80 28.92 1.29
CA ILE A 142 8.94 29.88 0.18
C ILE A 142 10.34 30.51 0.18
N LYS A 143 10.85 30.90 1.35
CA LYS A 143 12.19 31.48 1.49
C LYS A 143 13.29 30.48 1.16
N GLU A 144 13.16 29.22 1.56
CA GLU A 144 14.11 28.15 1.23
C GLU A 144 14.15 27.88 -0.27
N LYS A 145 12.96 27.74 -0.89
CA LYS A 145 12.82 27.56 -2.35
C LYS A 145 13.44 28.72 -3.13
N LYS A 146 13.17 29.97 -2.72
CA LYS A 146 13.74 31.16 -3.35
C LYS A 146 15.27 31.23 -3.26
N ASN A 147 15.84 30.70 -2.18
CA ASN A 147 17.29 30.74 -1.94
C ASN A 147 18.00 29.44 -2.35
N ASN A 148 17.34 28.52 -3.07
CA ASN A 148 17.87 27.21 -3.43
C ASN A 148 18.45 26.42 -2.23
N LYS A 149 17.82 26.58 -1.06
CA LYS A 149 18.21 25.85 0.16
C LYS A 149 17.54 24.48 0.20
N PRO A 150 18.11 23.51 0.95
CA PRO A 150 17.44 22.25 1.21
C PRO A 150 16.02 22.48 1.78
N PRO A 151 15.01 21.70 1.35
CA PRO A 151 13.60 21.96 1.67
C PRO A 151 13.23 21.43 3.07
N ALA A 152 13.82 22.02 4.11
CA ALA A 152 13.60 21.62 5.49
C ALA A 152 12.19 21.98 5.96
N ALA A 153 11.73 23.20 5.68
CA ALA A 153 10.39 23.65 6.02
C ALA A 153 9.31 22.86 5.27
N TYR A 154 9.57 22.44 4.03
CA TYR A 154 8.67 21.55 3.28
C TYR A 154 8.41 20.23 4.00
N ARG A 155 9.47 19.61 4.55
CA ARG A 155 9.37 18.39 5.36
C ARG A 155 8.68 18.65 6.71
N GLN A 156 8.92 19.82 7.31
CA GLN A 156 8.27 20.21 8.57
C GLN A 156 6.75 20.40 8.39
N ILE A 157 6.29 20.99 7.28
CA ILE A 157 4.87 21.11 6.97
C ILE A 157 4.22 19.72 6.89
N PHE A 158 4.85 18.78 6.20
CA PHE A 158 4.35 17.41 6.11
C PHE A 158 4.26 16.74 7.49
N LYS A 159 5.30 16.87 8.31
CA LYS A 159 5.34 16.32 9.68
C LYS A 159 4.22 16.90 10.54
N TYR A 160 4.02 18.21 10.48
CA TYR A 160 2.98 18.88 11.23
C TYR A 160 1.56 18.50 10.77
N ILE A 161 1.32 18.41 9.47
CA ILE A 161 0.04 17.92 8.93
C ILE A 161 -0.25 16.52 9.44
N ARG A 162 0.76 15.64 9.44
CA ARG A 162 0.63 14.29 9.99
C ARG A 162 0.26 14.32 11.49
N GLU A 163 0.97 15.11 12.29
CA GLU A 163 0.69 15.25 13.74
C GLU A 163 -0.76 15.70 13.99
N VAL A 164 -1.23 16.73 13.29
CA VAL A 164 -2.62 17.21 13.41
C VAL A 164 -3.64 16.14 13.02
N ILE A 165 -3.37 15.40 11.93
CA ILE A 165 -4.26 14.34 11.45
C ILE A 165 -4.31 13.20 12.47
N ASP A 166 -3.16 12.74 12.95
CA ASP A 166 -3.05 11.67 13.95
C ASP A 166 -3.75 12.06 15.28
N GLU A 167 -3.61 13.32 15.72
CA GLU A 167 -4.32 13.85 16.89
C GLU A 167 -5.84 13.93 16.69
N SER A 168 -6.29 14.26 15.48
CA SER A 168 -7.72 14.33 15.16
C SER A 168 -8.39 12.95 15.24
N PHE A 169 -7.68 11.88 14.85
CA PHE A 169 -8.16 10.50 14.98
C PHE A 169 -8.22 10.06 16.45
N THR A 170 -7.17 10.36 17.22
CA THR A 170 -7.10 10.01 18.64
C THR A 170 -8.20 10.70 19.46
N SER A 171 -8.54 11.94 19.09
CA SER A 171 -9.61 12.70 19.75
C SER A 171 -11.01 12.13 19.46
N SER A 172 -11.19 11.45 18.31
CA SER A 172 -12.48 10.86 17.92
C SER A 172 -12.76 9.48 18.53
N GLU A 173 -11.73 8.74 18.97
CA GLU A 173 -11.89 7.42 19.63
C GLU A 173 -12.23 7.54 21.12
N ASN A 174 -12.03 8.71 21.73
CA ASN A 174 -12.20 8.92 23.18
C ASN A 174 -13.61 9.42 23.57
N ASP A 175 -14.54 9.50 22.60
CA ASP A 175 -15.92 9.96 22.76
C ASP A 175 -16.95 8.80 22.89
N TYR A 176 -16.51 7.56 23.19
CA TYR A 176 -17.38 6.39 23.42
C TYR A 176 -17.13 5.69 24.76
#